data_AF-A0A0F9MCX8-F1
#
_entry.id   AF-A0A0F9MCX8-F1
#
_cell.length_a   1.000
_cell.length_b   1.000
_cell.length_c   1.000
_cell.angle_alpha   90.00
_cell.angle_beta   90.00
_cell.angle_gamma   90.00
#
_symmetry.space_group_name_H-M   'P 1'
#
loop_
_entity.id
_entity.type
_entity.pdbx_description
1 polymer ?
#
loop_
_entity_poly.entity_id
_entity_poly.type
_entity_poly.pdbx_seq_one_letter_code
_entity_poly.pdbx_strand_id
1 'polypeptide(L)'
;MFFIEKKLEFSKPDPAYLTQVTLFLLSRNNSSFASLPPFYIIDAMKHIIGLLILSWLSSSPTVEDIALKVEKKLRSVQSIQSNFNQIYYSSSVSTPLIEKGKFYFKKPDSMKWEYKDPEEKIFLYKEGVFLLYIPEDKELFRSYSSKEKYESEIFSLFSL
;
A
#
# COMPACT_ATOMS: atom_id res chain seq x y z
N MET A 1 20.15 -17.22 -0.41
CA MET A 1 19.82 -16.33 -1.55
C MET A 1 19.08 -15.12 -0.98
N PHE A 2 19.46 -13.92 -1.44
CA PHE A 2 19.42 -12.66 -0.71
C PHE A 2 18.01 -12.15 -0.33
N PHE A 3 17.85 -11.76 0.94
CA PHE A 3 16.72 -10.99 1.46
C PHE A 3 17.01 -9.50 1.17
N ILE A 4 16.13 -8.80 0.46
CA ILE A 4 16.19 -7.34 0.35
C ILE A 4 15.05 -6.78 1.21
N GLU A 5 15.36 -6.44 2.46
CA GLU A 5 14.59 -5.45 3.20
C GLU A 5 14.90 -4.08 2.58
N LYS A 6 13.94 -3.49 1.87
CA LYS A 6 13.99 -2.05 1.59
C LYS A 6 13.29 -1.31 2.73
N LYS A 7 14.08 -0.96 3.75
CA LYS A 7 13.71 0.05 4.74
C LYS A 7 13.76 1.42 4.05
N LEU A 8 12.60 1.96 3.69
CA LEU A 8 12.48 3.35 3.24
C LEU A 8 12.59 4.26 4.47
N GLU A 9 13.81 4.64 4.83
CA GLU A 9 14.05 5.67 5.84
C GLU A 9 13.80 7.05 5.21
N PHE A 10 12.66 7.65 5.51
CA PHE A 10 12.46 9.07 5.28
C PHE A 10 13.35 9.85 6.25
N SER A 11 14.39 10.49 5.70
CA SER A 11 15.27 11.38 6.44
C SER A 11 14.44 12.49 7.09
N LYS A 12 14.36 12.49 8.43
CA LYS A 12 13.82 13.63 9.18
C LYS A 12 14.69 14.84 8.89
N PRO A 13 14.13 16.02 8.60
CA PRO A 13 14.92 17.22 8.38
C PRO A 13 15.79 17.47 9.63
N ASP A 14 17.08 17.72 9.40
CA ASP A 14 18.07 17.95 10.44
C ASP A 14 17.60 19.09 11.36
N PRO A 15 17.46 18.89 12.69
CA PRO A 15 17.06 19.94 13.63
C PRO A 15 18.00 21.16 13.59
N ALA A 16 19.24 21.01 13.13
CA ALA A 16 20.16 22.13 12.91
C ALA A 16 19.66 23.06 11.79
N TYR A 17 18.99 22.54 10.75
CA TYR A 17 18.45 23.35 9.66
C TYR A 17 17.29 24.23 10.14
N LEU A 18 16.38 23.69 10.94
CA LEU A 18 15.25 24.44 11.51
C LEU A 18 15.74 25.56 12.45
N THR A 19 16.81 25.30 13.20
CA THR A 19 17.41 26.28 14.10
C THR A 19 18.08 27.41 13.31
N GLN A 20 18.79 27.08 12.22
CA GLN A 20 19.44 28.09 11.36
C GLN A 20 18.44 28.95 10.59
N VAL A 21 17.36 28.36 10.07
CA VAL A 21 16.29 29.12 9.41
C VAL A 21 15.59 30.06 10.41
N THR A 22 15.33 29.59 11.63
CA THR A 22 14.72 30.42 12.68
C THR A 22 15.63 31.58 13.09
N LEU A 23 16.93 31.32 13.28
CA LEU A 23 17.91 32.37 13.59
C LEU A 23 18.10 33.36 12.44
N PHE A 24 18.08 32.89 11.18
CA PHE A 24 18.15 33.76 10.00
C PHE A 24 16.93 34.68 9.88
N LEU A 25 15.73 34.16 10.14
CA LEU A 25 14.50 34.95 10.13
C LEU A 25 14.45 35.98 11.27
N LEU A 26 14.96 35.63 12.46
CA LEU A 26 15.08 36.54 13.59
C LEU A 26 16.18 37.61 13.37
N SER A 27 17.27 37.25 12.68
CA SER A 27 18.39 38.16 12.39
C SER A 27 18.08 39.20 11.32
N ARG A 28 17.08 38.96 10.45
CA ARG A 28 16.79 39.85 9.32
C ARG A 28 15.81 40.98 9.66
N ASN A 29 15.09 40.90 10.79
CA ASN A 29 14.03 41.85 11.10
C ASN A 29 14.46 42.89 12.13
N ASN A 30 15.37 43.77 11.74
CA ASN A 30 15.59 45.03 12.44
C ASN A 30 15.25 46.18 11.49
N SER A 31 14.39 47.10 11.95
CA SER A 31 14.14 48.45 11.42
C SER A 31 13.04 48.72 10.38
N SER A 32 11.86 48.07 10.43
CA SER A 32 10.66 48.63 9.75
C SER A 32 9.31 48.47 10.46
N PHE A 33 9.25 47.89 11.67
CA PHE A 33 7.99 47.73 12.42
C PHE A 33 7.77 48.77 13.54
N ALA A 34 8.67 49.74 13.69
CA ALA A 34 8.75 50.60 14.87
C ALA A 34 7.71 51.75 14.94
N SER A 35 6.72 51.83 14.04
CA SER A 35 5.79 52.98 14.00
C SER A 35 4.32 52.66 13.71
N LEU A 36 3.89 51.39 13.80
CA LEU A 36 2.47 51.05 13.61
C LEU A 36 1.68 51.22 14.92
N PRO A 37 0.50 51.87 14.92
CA PRO A 37 -0.31 52.02 16.12
C PRO A 37 -0.79 50.65 16.64
N PRO A 38 -0.88 50.46 17.97
CA PRO A 38 -0.99 49.14 18.61
C PRO A 38 -2.17 48.29 18.11
N PHE A 39 -3.26 48.93 17.69
CA PHE A 39 -4.50 48.26 17.30
C PHE A 39 -4.37 47.43 16.01
N TYR A 40 -3.51 47.82 15.06
CA TYR A 40 -3.32 47.08 13.80
C TYR A 40 -2.43 45.84 13.94
N ILE A 41 -1.53 45.85 14.93
CA ILE A 41 -0.64 44.73 15.24
C ILE A 41 -1.45 43.56 15.83
N ILE A 42 -2.42 43.86 16.71
CA ILE A 42 -3.27 42.84 17.36
C ILE A 42 -4.15 42.12 16.33
N ASP A 43 -4.72 42.85 15.37
CA ASP A 43 -5.60 42.27 14.34
C ASP A 43 -4.80 41.42 13.33
N ALA A 44 -3.64 41.91 12.89
CA ALA A 44 -2.71 41.15 12.05
C ALA A 44 -2.19 39.87 12.74
N MET A 45 -1.87 39.94 14.03
CA MET A 45 -1.41 38.78 14.80
C MET A 45 -2.51 37.72 14.97
N LYS A 46 -3.78 38.11 15.07
CA LYS A 46 -4.92 37.18 15.25
C LYS A 46 -5.13 36.31 14.01
N HIS A 47 -4.99 36.88 12.81
CA HIS A 47 -5.06 36.14 11.55
C HIS A 47 -3.87 35.21 11.34
N ILE A 48 -2.66 35.63 11.73
CA ILE A 48 -1.44 34.81 11.64
C ILE A 48 -1.52 33.62 12.62
N ILE A 49 -2.02 33.84 13.84
CA ILE A 49 -2.26 32.78 14.83
C ILE A 49 -3.34 31.81 14.33
N GLY A 50 -4.41 32.31 13.71
CA GLY A 50 -5.45 31.47 13.09
C GLY A 50 -4.92 30.57 11.97
N LEU A 51 -4.03 31.10 11.10
CA LEU A 51 -3.38 30.32 10.04
C LEU A 51 -2.36 29.30 10.57
N LEU A 52 -1.64 29.65 11.64
CA LEU A 52 -0.70 28.75 12.32
C LEU A 52 -1.43 27.59 13.01
N ILE A 53 -2.58 27.85 13.67
CA ILE A 53 -3.40 26.80 14.30
C ILE A 53 -4.01 25.87 13.25
N LEU A 54 -4.40 26.39 12.08
CA LEU A 54 -4.94 25.59 10.99
C LEU A 54 -3.89 24.63 10.39
N SER A 55 -2.63 25.05 10.37
CA SER A 55 -1.50 24.23 9.93
C SER A 55 -1.16 23.12 10.92
N TRP A 56 -1.48 23.29 12.21
CA TRP A 56 -1.27 22.29 13.26
C TRP A 56 -2.36 21.21 13.30
N LEU A 57 -3.53 21.44 12.69
CA LEU A 57 -4.61 20.44 12.61
C LEU A 57 -4.45 19.44 11.46
N SER A 58 -3.40 19.59 10.63
CA SER A 58 -3.14 18.71 9.50
C SER A 58 -2.44 17.43 9.96
N SER A 59 -3.21 16.45 10.45
CA SER A 59 -2.71 15.09 10.66
C SER A 59 -2.82 14.29 9.36
N SER A 60 -1.68 13.91 8.79
CA SER A 60 -1.64 12.90 7.73
C SER A 60 -1.77 11.51 8.37
N PRO A 61 -2.53 10.57 7.76
CA PRO A 61 -2.58 9.20 8.25
C PRO A 61 -1.18 8.58 8.25
N THR A 62 -0.87 7.81 9.30
CA THR A 62 0.36 7.02 9.38
C THR A 62 0.27 5.79 8.47
N VAL A 63 1.40 5.10 8.26
CA VAL A 63 1.42 3.85 7.51
C VAL A 63 0.58 2.78 8.23
N GLU A 64 0.65 2.78 9.56
CA GLU A 64 -0.10 1.88 10.44
C GLU A 64 -1.61 2.13 10.33
N ASP A 65 -2.04 3.39 10.29
CA ASP A 65 -3.46 3.74 10.10
C ASP A 65 -4.00 3.23 8.76
N ILE A 66 -3.19 3.36 7.70
CA ILE A 66 -3.55 2.88 6.37
C ILE A 66 -3.63 1.35 6.35
N ALA A 67 -2.65 0.66 6.95
CA ALA A 67 -2.63 -0.80 7.03
C ALA A 67 -3.87 -1.33 7.78
N LEU A 68 -4.20 -0.75 8.94
CA LEU A 68 -5.39 -1.13 9.72
C LEU A 68 -6.69 -0.90 8.95
N LYS A 69 -6.78 0.18 8.17
CA LYS A 69 -7.94 0.47 7.34
C LYS A 69 -8.10 -0.55 6.22
N VAL A 70 -7.00 -0.95 5.58
CA VAL A 70 -6.98 -2.00 4.55
C VAL A 70 -7.39 -3.34 5.15
N GLU A 71 -6.78 -3.74 6.27
CA GLU A 71 -7.11 -4.98 6.99
C GLU A 71 -8.59 -5.03 7.36
N LYS A 72 -9.13 -3.95 7.97
CA LYS A 72 -10.56 -3.86 8.31
C LYS A 72 -11.46 -3.99 7.08
N LYS A 73 -11.04 -3.43 5.94
CA LYS A 73 -11.79 -3.54 4.69
C LYS A 73 -11.76 -4.97 4.16
N LEU A 74 -10.59 -5.61 4.11
CA LEU A 74 -10.43 -7.00 3.66
C LEU A 74 -11.20 -7.97 4.56
N ARG A 75 -11.16 -7.78 5.90
CA ARG A 75 -11.97 -8.51 6.88
C ARG A 75 -13.47 -8.43 6.63
N SER A 76 -13.98 -7.33 6.09
CA SER A 76 -15.41 -7.20 5.77
C SER A 76 -15.84 -7.93 4.50
N VAL A 77 -14.90 -8.33 3.64
CA VAL A 77 -15.19 -8.99 2.37
C VAL A 77 -15.57 -10.45 2.62
N GLN A 78 -16.74 -10.86 2.11
CA GLN A 78 -17.20 -12.25 2.19
C GLN A 78 -16.88 -13.05 0.92
N SER A 79 -16.92 -12.40 -0.23
CA SER A 79 -16.64 -13.01 -1.54
C SER A 79 -16.17 -11.98 -2.54
N ILE A 80 -15.33 -12.41 -3.48
CA ILE A 80 -14.86 -11.62 -4.63
C ILE A 80 -15.07 -12.44 -5.89
N GLN A 81 -15.49 -11.76 -6.96
CA GLN A 81 -15.41 -12.26 -8.32
C GLN A 81 -14.81 -11.15 -9.19
N SER A 82 -13.76 -11.46 -9.93
CA SER A 82 -13.13 -10.49 -10.82
C SER A 82 -12.51 -11.18 -12.03
N ASN A 83 -12.39 -10.45 -13.14
CA ASN A 83 -11.45 -10.82 -14.19
C ASN A 83 -10.05 -10.38 -13.77
N PHE A 84 -9.00 -11.07 -14.25
CA PHE A 84 -7.61 -10.68 -14.04
C PHE A 84 -6.81 -10.74 -15.35
N ASN A 85 -5.76 -9.92 -15.41
CA ASN A 85 -4.71 -9.95 -16.41
C ASN A 85 -3.37 -9.91 -15.65
N GLN A 86 -2.64 -11.02 -15.65
CA GLN A 86 -1.36 -11.17 -14.96
C GLN A 86 -0.22 -11.15 -15.98
N ILE A 87 0.80 -10.34 -15.71
CA ILE A 87 1.93 -10.14 -16.62
C ILE A 87 3.21 -10.55 -15.89
N TYR A 88 3.89 -11.58 -16.40
CA TYR A 88 5.17 -12.04 -15.88
C TYR A 88 6.31 -11.58 -16.77
N TYR A 89 7.25 -10.87 -16.16
CA TYR A 89 8.48 -10.45 -16.79
C TYR A 89 9.61 -11.41 -16.41
N SER A 90 10.29 -11.97 -17.41
CA SER A 90 11.48 -12.81 -17.22
C SER A 90 12.72 -12.00 -17.59
N SER A 91 13.81 -12.18 -16.83
CA SER A 91 15.11 -11.61 -17.21
C SER A 91 15.71 -12.26 -18.47
N SER A 92 15.21 -13.44 -18.85
CA SER A 92 15.77 -14.25 -19.94
C SER A 92 14.96 -14.20 -21.23
N VAL A 93 13.71 -13.72 -21.18
CA VAL A 93 12.79 -13.67 -22.33
C VAL A 93 12.28 -12.24 -22.47
N SER A 94 12.41 -11.67 -23.68
CA SER A 94 12.00 -10.29 -23.96
C SER A 94 10.48 -10.11 -23.98
N THR A 95 9.73 -11.14 -24.40
CA THR A 95 8.27 -11.11 -24.41
C THR A 95 7.72 -11.55 -23.04
N PRO A 96 6.92 -10.70 -22.36
CA PRO A 96 6.29 -11.10 -21.10
C PRO A 96 5.20 -12.14 -21.34
N LEU A 97 5.07 -13.08 -20.41
CA LEU A 97 3.92 -14.00 -20.39
C LEU A 97 2.72 -13.25 -19.83
N ILE A 98 1.63 -13.22 -20.60
CA ILE A 98 0.37 -12.59 -20.18
C ILE A 98 -0.66 -13.67 -19.99
N GLU A 99 -1.13 -13.83 -18.76
CA GLU A 99 -2.20 -14.76 -18.40
C GLU A 99 -3.49 -14.01 -18.09
N LYS A 100 -4.61 -14.47 -18.66
CA LYS A 100 -5.93 -13.86 -18.40
C LYS A 100 -6.88 -14.88 -17.80
N GLY A 101 -7.81 -14.40 -16.99
CA GLY A 101 -8.76 -15.33 -16.37
C GLY A 101 -9.77 -14.69 -15.44
N LYS A 102 -10.37 -15.55 -14.62
CA LYS A 102 -11.33 -15.19 -13.57
C LYS A 102 -10.84 -15.66 -12.21
N PHE A 103 -10.90 -14.76 -11.24
CA PHE A 103 -10.62 -15.02 -9.84
C PHE A 103 -11.92 -15.05 -9.04
N TYR A 104 -12.02 -16.03 -8.15
CA TYR A 104 -13.11 -16.19 -7.21
C TYR A 104 -12.53 -16.42 -5.83
N PHE A 105 -13.06 -15.69 -4.86
CA PHE A 105 -12.81 -15.92 -3.44
C PHE A 105 -14.14 -16.00 -2.70
N LYS A 106 -14.21 -16.88 -1.72
CA LYS A 106 -15.31 -16.97 -0.77
C LYS A 106 -14.78 -17.46 0.57
N LYS A 107 -15.09 -16.73 1.64
CA LYS A 107 -14.81 -17.17 3.00
C LYS A 107 -15.51 -18.50 3.33
N PRO A 108 -14.92 -19.33 4.22
CA PRO A 108 -13.71 -19.05 4.99
C PRO A 108 -12.40 -19.23 4.20
N ASP A 109 -12.36 -20.11 3.21
CA ASP A 109 -11.09 -20.61 2.67
C ASP A 109 -11.19 -21.10 1.21
N SER A 110 -12.22 -20.71 0.45
CA SER A 110 -12.39 -21.15 -0.93
C SER A 110 -11.84 -20.12 -1.90
N MET A 111 -10.87 -20.52 -2.71
CA MET A 111 -10.33 -19.69 -3.79
C MET A 111 -10.21 -20.47 -5.09
N LYS A 112 -10.54 -19.83 -6.21
CA LYS A 112 -10.44 -20.42 -7.54
C LYS A 112 -9.89 -19.41 -8.53
N TRP A 113 -8.90 -19.82 -9.30
CA TRP A 113 -8.40 -19.12 -10.48
C TRP A 113 -8.68 -19.96 -11.71
N GLU A 114 -9.45 -19.39 -12.64
CA GLU A 114 -9.70 -19.96 -13.96
C GLU A 114 -8.87 -19.19 -14.98
N TYR A 115 -7.77 -19.78 -15.43
CA TYR A 115 -6.94 -19.27 -16.51
C TYR A 115 -7.58 -19.64 -17.84
N LYS A 116 -7.62 -18.69 -18.77
CA LYS A 116 -8.28 -18.81 -20.08
C LYS A 116 -7.39 -18.52 -21.28
N ASP A 117 -6.28 -17.84 -21.07
CA ASP A 117 -5.33 -17.43 -22.11
C ASP A 117 -3.95 -17.32 -21.47
N PRO A 118 -2.88 -17.83 -22.12
CA PRO A 118 -2.87 -18.58 -23.38
C PRO A 118 -3.30 -20.05 -23.25
N GLU A 119 -3.29 -20.59 -22.03
CA GLU A 119 -3.55 -21.99 -21.74
C GLU A 119 -4.66 -22.09 -20.67
N GLU A 120 -5.61 -22.99 -20.88
CA GLU A 120 -6.67 -23.22 -19.90
C GLU A 120 -6.14 -24.05 -18.73
N LYS A 121 -6.29 -23.52 -17.51
CA LYS A 121 -6.00 -24.25 -16.28
C LYS A 121 -6.81 -23.72 -15.11
N ILE A 122 -7.08 -24.59 -14.14
CA ILE A 122 -7.87 -24.26 -12.96
C ILE A 122 -7.01 -24.51 -11.73
N PHE A 123 -6.75 -23.47 -10.96
CA PHE A 123 -6.23 -23.59 -9.61
C PHE A 123 -7.38 -23.45 -8.62
N LEU A 124 -7.50 -24.41 -7.71
CA LEU A 124 -8.50 -24.41 -6.64
C LEU A 124 -7.79 -24.60 -5.30
N TYR A 125 -8.16 -23.78 -4.34
CA TYR A 125 -7.85 -23.98 -2.93
C TYR A 125 -9.14 -24.12 -2.15
N LYS A 126 -9.24 -25.18 -1.34
CA LYS A 126 -10.35 -25.43 -0.43
C LYS A 126 -9.90 -26.39 0.67
N GLU A 127 -10.24 -26.10 1.92
CA GLU A 127 -10.01 -27.01 3.06
C GLU A 127 -8.54 -27.45 3.18
N GLY A 128 -7.60 -26.54 2.92
CA GLY A 128 -6.15 -26.80 2.99
C GLY A 128 -5.58 -27.62 1.83
N VAL A 129 -6.38 -27.90 0.79
CA VAL A 129 -5.96 -28.66 -0.39
C VAL A 129 -5.82 -27.74 -1.60
N PHE A 130 -4.68 -27.83 -2.25
CA PHE A 130 -4.44 -27.21 -3.55
C PHE A 130 -4.66 -28.23 -4.66
N LEU A 131 -5.46 -27.85 -5.66
CA LEU A 131 -5.67 -28.60 -6.88
C LEU A 131 -5.29 -27.73 -8.08
N LEU A 132 -4.51 -28.29 -8.99
CA LEU A 132 -4.31 -27.77 -10.33
C LEU A 132 -4.89 -28.78 -11.31
N TYR A 133 -5.86 -28.35 -12.09
CA TYR A 133 -6.44 -29.13 -13.18
C TYR A 133 -6.07 -28.50 -14.52
N ILE A 134 -5.51 -29.31 -15.41
CA ILE A 134 -5.18 -28.94 -16.80
C ILE A 134 -6.13 -29.73 -17.71
N PRO A 135 -7.17 -29.08 -18.27
CA PRO A 135 -8.18 -29.77 -19.07
C PRO A 135 -7.64 -30.42 -20.34
N GLU A 136 -6.67 -29.80 -21.00
CA GLU A 136 -6.05 -30.29 -22.23
C GLU A 136 -5.40 -31.67 -22.01
N ASP A 137 -4.62 -31.78 -20.93
CA ASP A 137 -3.90 -33.00 -20.57
C ASP A 137 -4.77 -34.00 -19.79
N LYS A 138 -5.94 -33.58 -19.32
CA LYS A 138 -6.80 -34.33 -18.37
C LYS A 138 -6.07 -34.69 -17.08
N GLU A 139 -5.12 -33.85 -16.67
CA GLU A 139 -4.29 -34.07 -15.49
C GLU A 139 -4.78 -33.28 -14.28
N LEU A 140 -4.74 -33.92 -13.11
CA LEU A 140 -5.05 -33.32 -11.82
C LEU A 140 -3.86 -33.48 -10.89
N PHE A 141 -3.25 -32.35 -10.52
CA PHE A 141 -2.24 -32.28 -9.49
C PHE A 141 -2.90 -31.90 -8.16
N ARG A 142 -2.57 -32.65 -7.11
CA ARG A 142 -3.04 -32.39 -5.74
C ARG A 142 -1.85 -32.19 -4.81
N SER A 143 -1.93 -31.17 -3.96
CA SER A 143 -0.95 -30.91 -2.90
C SER A 143 -1.65 -30.58 -1.58
N TYR A 144 -1.07 -31.08 -0.49
CA TYR A 144 -1.52 -30.87 0.89
C TYR A 144 -0.46 -30.03 1.62
N SER A 145 -0.35 -28.72 1.31
CA SER A 145 0.69 -27.76 1.76
C SER A 145 2.15 -28.16 1.40
N SER A 146 3.04 -27.36 0.81
CA SER A 146 3.14 -25.96 0.38
C SER A 146 3.72 -25.91 -1.06
N LYS A 147 3.40 -24.89 -1.87
CA LYS A 147 4.24 -24.53 -3.03
C LYS A 147 4.66 -23.06 -2.89
N GLU A 148 5.51 -22.88 -1.88
CA GLU A 148 6.30 -21.71 -1.48
C GLU A 148 5.92 -20.28 -1.92
N LYS A 149 5.63 -19.50 -0.88
CA LYS A 149 5.88 -18.07 -0.66
C LYS A 149 4.98 -17.06 -1.38
N TYR A 150 4.69 -17.21 -2.66
CA TYR A 150 3.95 -16.17 -3.41
C TYR A 150 2.43 -16.23 -3.18
N GLU A 151 1.86 -17.43 -3.19
CA GLU A 151 0.42 -17.59 -2.96
C GLU A 151 0.06 -17.38 -1.47
N SER A 152 0.97 -17.73 -0.55
CA SER A 152 0.74 -17.51 0.90
C SER A 152 0.54 -16.05 1.25
N GLU A 153 1.14 -15.11 0.50
CA GLU A 153 0.98 -13.68 0.73
C GLU A 153 -0.45 -13.24 0.36
N ILE A 154 -0.97 -13.65 -0.80
CA ILE A 154 -2.37 -13.37 -1.18
C ILE A 154 -3.36 -14.04 -0.21
N PHE A 155 -3.11 -15.30 0.17
CA PHE A 155 -3.93 -15.98 1.17
C PHE A 155 -3.93 -15.22 2.51
N SER A 156 -2.77 -14.75 2.97
CA SER A 156 -2.64 -14.01 4.22
C SER A 156 -3.46 -12.72 4.25
N LEU A 157 -3.66 -12.07 3.09
CA LEU A 157 -4.46 -10.85 2.99
C LEU A 157 -5.97 -11.11 3.22
N PHE A 158 -6.46 -12.28 2.85
CA PHE A 158 -7.88 -12.62 2.94
C PHE A 158 -8.23 -13.52 4.14
N SER A 159 -7.24 -14.12 4.78
CA SER A 159 -7.40 -14.96 5.97
C SER A 159 -7.40 -14.19 7.29
N LEU A 160 -7.33 -12.85 7.26
CA LEU A 160 -7.36 -11.97 8.44
C LEU A 160 -8.74 -11.81 9.06
#